data_AF-A0A961NWW2-F1
#
_entry.id   AF-A0A961NWW2-F1
#
_cell.length_a   1.000
_cell.length_b   1.000
_cell.length_c   1.000
_cell.angle_alpha   90.00
_cell.angle_beta   90.00
_cell.angle_gamma   90.00
#
_symmetry.space_group_name_H-M   'P 1'
#
loop_
_entity.id
_entity.type
_entity.pdbx_description
1 polymer ?
#
loop_
_entity_poly.entity_id
_entity_poly.type
_entity_poly.pdbx_seq_one_letter_code
_entity_poly.pdbx_strand_id
1 'polypeptide(L)'
;MSQTRGLGRPGVIVPTTHEPITIESLQRRTRLPASYVALKGDFRPLQISSDYDRFVRGPLQAVLGELVSFELVLDGDIDCGRSWELPVLVAHWLELAERAAGEGEAPAAPLVWATGMVDADLRPLPSDYHIPRKIAACAERFAGWRADFGKIIAIVPRTEAPEEEARLSALFAAEDIPVHFIADFEELDAVLARETGRAVTPPVDAAVAELPVADGADTTPARRRGLPSWLWGVAGLAAVGLFVFFVPVLPNGSGLSTLLGNSGDKEQALRVPGEPALTVNGLYAEDRTECIEKIFSGTPLDIRPATKTVEGFSLQTGAALCGLAFRNHALDTIEVTLDAELIGRGIAGSSTLATPMVLAPNQSRELIFAAPPGVLSAGAQVSEPEAPDRHWTIRLQ
;
A
#
# COMPACT_ATOMS: atom_id res chain seq x y z
N MET A 1 -38.44 4.07 24.54
CA MET A 1 -36.97 3.88 24.69
C MET A 1 -36.36 4.29 23.38
N SER A 2 -35.61 5.40 23.41
CA SER A 2 -35.10 6.10 22.23
C SER A 2 -34.01 5.25 21.58
N GLN A 3 -34.21 4.83 20.33
CA GLN A 3 -33.13 4.28 19.51
C GLN A 3 -32.18 5.45 19.22
N THR A 4 -31.00 5.43 19.84
CA THR A 4 -29.84 6.15 19.33
C THR A 4 -29.62 5.68 17.89
N ARG A 5 -29.97 6.52 16.91
CA ARG A 5 -29.44 6.45 15.54
C ARG A 5 -27.91 6.33 15.71
N GLY A 6 -27.35 5.16 15.42
CA GLY A 6 -25.91 4.95 15.49
C GLY A 6 -25.23 5.97 14.58
N LEU A 7 -24.20 6.66 15.10
CA LEU A 7 -23.28 7.48 14.31
C LEU A 7 -22.96 6.74 13.01
N GLY A 8 -23.07 7.47 11.89
CA GLY A 8 -23.07 6.97 10.52
C GLY A 8 -22.00 5.91 10.28
N ARG A 9 -22.44 4.70 9.91
CA ARG A 9 -21.53 3.69 9.35
C ARG A 9 -21.00 4.27 8.05
N PRO A 10 -19.68 4.38 7.84
CA PRO A 10 -19.15 4.74 6.54
C PRO A 10 -19.67 3.69 5.55
N GLY A 11 -20.54 4.09 4.63
CA GLY A 11 -21.03 3.19 3.59
C GLY A 11 -19.92 2.94 2.59
N VAL A 12 -18.89 2.18 2.94
CA VAL A 12 -17.78 1.85 2.04
C VAL A 12 -17.42 0.37 2.10
N ILE A 13 -17.34 -0.25 0.91
CA ILE A 13 -16.88 -1.61 0.70
C ILE A 13 -15.44 -1.57 0.22
N VAL A 14 -14.58 -2.36 0.86
CA VAL A 14 -13.26 -2.77 0.39
C VAL A 14 -13.39 -4.17 -0.24
N PRO A 15 -13.53 -4.27 -1.56
CA PRO A 15 -13.74 -5.53 -2.23
C PRO A 15 -12.43 -6.31 -2.35
N THR A 16 -12.45 -7.58 -1.96
CA THR A 16 -11.35 -8.53 -2.23
C THR A 16 -11.76 -9.53 -3.29
N THR A 17 -10.80 -10.33 -3.77
CA THR A 17 -11.04 -11.40 -4.75
C THR A 17 -11.62 -12.68 -4.13
N HIS A 18 -11.77 -12.70 -2.81
CA HIS A 18 -12.34 -13.81 -2.03
C HIS A 18 -13.69 -13.42 -1.44
N GLU A 19 -13.73 -12.37 -0.62
CA GLU A 19 -14.95 -11.85 -0.01
C GLU A 19 -14.93 -10.32 0.12
N PRO A 20 -16.08 -9.65 0.01
CA PRO A 20 -16.16 -8.22 0.26
C PRO A 20 -16.06 -7.92 1.76
N ILE A 21 -15.29 -6.88 2.06
CA ILE A 21 -15.11 -6.34 3.41
C ILE A 21 -15.80 -4.98 3.47
N THR A 22 -16.43 -4.67 4.59
CA THR A 22 -17.11 -3.42 4.84
C THR A 22 -16.33 -2.62 5.89
N ILE A 23 -16.19 -1.32 5.67
CA ILE A 23 -15.72 -0.40 6.69
C ILE A 23 -16.88 -0.14 7.66
N GLU A 24 -16.82 -0.74 8.84
CA GLU A 24 -17.87 -0.67 9.83
C GLU A 24 -17.88 0.66 10.59
N SER A 25 -16.69 1.20 10.87
CA SER A 25 -16.55 2.53 11.47
C SER A 25 -15.18 3.14 11.21
N LEU A 26 -15.13 4.47 11.16
CA LEU A 26 -13.90 5.24 11.14
C LEU A 26 -14.00 6.29 12.26
N GLN A 27 -13.09 6.24 13.23
CA GLN A 27 -13.16 7.09 14.43
C GLN A 27 -11.86 7.81 14.67
N ARG A 28 -11.94 9.11 14.94
CA ARG A 28 -10.79 9.91 15.38
C ARG A 28 -10.42 9.59 16.83
N ARG A 29 -9.14 9.38 17.06
CA ARG A 29 -8.57 8.94 18.34
C ARG A 29 -7.38 9.83 18.71
N THR A 30 -7.65 10.95 19.38
CA THR A 30 -6.63 11.94 19.78
C THR A 30 -5.61 11.44 20.79
N ARG A 31 -5.90 10.33 21.47
CA ARG A 31 -5.01 9.72 22.48
C ARG A 31 -4.18 8.55 21.95
N LEU A 32 -4.39 8.15 20.70
CA LEU A 32 -3.60 7.07 20.11
C LEU A 32 -2.30 7.62 19.53
N PRO A 33 -1.19 6.89 19.68
CA PRO A 33 0.09 7.32 19.15
C PRO A 33 0.18 7.13 17.63
N ALA A 34 -0.66 6.30 17.02
CA ALA A 34 -0.72 5.99 15.60
C ALA A 34 -2.14 5.55 15.20
N SER A 35 -2.48 5.74 13.92
CA SER A 35 -3.70 5.16 13.34
C SER A 35 -3.56 3.65 13.21
N TYR A 36 -4.67 2.93 13.26
CA TYR A 36 -4.66 1.48 13.12
C TYR A 36 -5.97 0.96 12.55
N VAL A 37 -5.92 -0.26 12.02
CA VAL A 37 -7.07 -0.99 11.52
C VAL A 37 -7.35 -2.16 12.46
N ALA A 38 -8.60 -2.44 12.81
CA ALA A 38 -8.99 -3.58 13.64
C ALA A 38 -10.23 -4.28 13.07
N LEU A 39 -10.43 -5.54 13.44
CA LEU A 39 -11.69 -6.23 13.17
C LEU A 39 -12.77 -5.77 14.14
N LYS A 40 -14.02 -5.83 13.70
CA LYS A 40 -15.19 -5.55 14.52
C LYS A 40 -15.20 -6.40 15.80
N GLY A 41 -15.24 -5.73 16.94
CA GLY A 41 -15.22 -6.37 18.26
C GLY A 41 -13.82 -6.76 18.74
N ASP A 42 -12.77 -6.42 17.99
CA ASP A 42 -11.37 -6.53 18.38
C ASP A 42 -10.75 -5.12 18.47
N PHE A 43 -9.64 -5.01 19.20
CA PHE A 43 -8.84 -3.79 19.34
C PHE A 43 -7.39 -4.01 18.90
N ARG A 44 -7.02 -5.24 18.54
CA ARG A 44 -5.67 -5.56 18.08
C ARG A 44 -5.50 -5.06 16.63
N PRO A 45 -4.37 -4.40 16.32
CA PRO A 45 -4.12 -3.91 14.98
C PRO A 45 -3.96 -5.06 13.97
N LEU A 46 -4.58 -4.92 12.80
CA LEU A 46 -4.39 -5.79 11.65
C LEU A 46 -3.06 -5.49 10.95
N GLN A 47 -2.64 -6.40 10.07
CA GLN A 47 -1.36 -6.32 9.38
C GLN A 47 -1.17 -5.01 8.61
N ILE A 48 -2.24 -4.52 7.98
CA ILE A 48 -2.23 -3.27 7.21
C ILE A 48 -2.15 -2.00 8.08
N SER A 49 -2.17 -2.11 9.41
CA SER A 49 -2.23 -0.94 10.30
C SER A 49 -1.05 0.00 10.14
N SER A 50 0.17 -0.52 9.94
CA SER A 50 1.36 0.32 9.72
C SER A 50 1.30 1.08 8.41
N ASP A 51 0.78 0.46 7.35
CA ASP A 51 0.62 1.10 6.05
C ASP A 51 -0.53 2.10 6.07
N TYR A 52 -1.61 1.78 6.80
CA TYR A 52 -2.71 2.71 7.07
C TYR A 52 -2.24 3.94 7.85
N ASP A 53 -1.46 3.80 8.93
CA ASP A 53 -0.90 4.96 9.65
C ASP A 53 0.00 5.79 8.75
N ARG A 54 0.84 5.15 7.91
CA ARG A 54 1.67 5.87 6.93
C ARG A 54 0.81 6.61 5.91
N PHE A 55 -0.29 6.02 5.46
CA PHE A 55 -1.20 6.65 4.52
C PHE A 55 -1.90 7.87 5.14
N VAL A 56 -2.41 7.74 6.36
CA VAL A 56 -3.02 8.83 7.14
C VAL A 56 -2.02 9.97 7.39
N ARG A 57 -0.79 9.64 7.79
CA ARG A 57 0.28 10.60 8.07
C ARG A 57 1.02 11.08 6.82
N GLY A 58 0.73 10.55 5.66
CA GLY A 58 1.38 10.94 4.41
C GLY A 58 0.34 11.60 3.50
N PRO A 59 -0.05 10.94 2.41
CA PRO A 59 -0.90 11.55 1.37
C PRO A 59 -2.23 12.10 1.90
N LEU A 60 -2.87 11.43 2.86
CA LEU A 60 -4.16 11.88 3.40
C LEU A 60 -4.07 13.17 4.21
N GLN A 61 -2.90 13.58 4.71
CA GLN A 61 -2.79 14.84 5.44
C GLN A 61 -3.21 16.05 4.61
N ALA A 62 -2.97 16.01 3.29
CA ALA A 62 -3.38 17.08 2.38
C ALA A 62 -4.91 17.28 2.38
N VAL A 63 -5.68 16.22 2.65
CA VAL A 63 -7.14 16.25 2.74
C VAL A 63 -7.60 16.55 4.16
N LEU A 64 -7.00 15.89 5.15
CA LEU A 64 -7.41 15.98 6.55
C LEU A 64 -7.08 17.32 7.20
N GLY A 65 -5.98 17.97 6.80
CA GLY A 65 -5.53 19.25 7.35
C GLY A 65 -5.01 19.21 8.78
N GLU A 66 -4.93 18.03 9.39
CA GLU A 66 -4.53 17.88 10.78
C GLU A 66 -3.88 16.54 11.08
N LEU A 67 -2.99 16.57 12.08
CA LEU A 67 -2.31 15.39 12.60
C LEU A 67 -3.18 14.73 13.68
N VAL A 68 -4.07 13.83 13.27
CA VAL A 68 -4.87 13.02 14.18
C VAL A 68 -4.77 11.54 13.82
N SER A 69 -4.75 10.68 14.84
CA SER A 69 -4.79 9.22 14.65
C SER A 69 -6.21 8.72 14.52
N PHE A 70 -6.40 7.66 13.75
CA PHE A 70 -7.71 7.07 13.48
C PHE A 70 -7.75 5.59 13.83
N GLU A 71 -8.94 5.14 14.24
CA GLU A 71 -9.31 3.74 14.32
C GLU A 71 -10.24 3.42 13.15
N LEU A 72 -9.78 2.55 12.26
CA LEU A 72 -10.59 1.99 11.18
C LEU A 72 -11.03 0.59 11.59
N VAL A 73 -12.34 0.32 11.56
CA VAL A 73 -12.90 -0.98 11.93
C VAL A 73 -13.46 -1.67 10.68
N LEU A 74 -13.04 -2.90 10.45
CA LEU A 74 -13.47 -3.75 9.33
C LEU A 74 -14.28 -4.95 9.81
N ASP A 75 -15.13 -5.52 8.95
CA ASP A 75 -15.82 -6.80 9.23
C ASP A 75 -15.06 -8.04 8.73
N GLY A 76 -13.92 -7.86 8.08
CA GLY A 76 -13.05 -8.92 7.55
C GLY A 76 -11.60 -8.45 7.41
N ASP A 77 -10.68 -9.40 7.21
CA ASP A 77 -9.23 -9.14 7.16
C ASP A 77 -8.74 -8.83 5.74
N ILE A 78 -7.72 -7.97 5.63
CA ILE A 78 -7.08 -7.60 4.36
C ILE A 78 -5.67 -8.17 4.36
N ASP A 79 -5.48 -9.27 3.64
CA ASP A 79 -4.24 -10.07 3.70
C ASP A 79 -3.06 -9.49 2.91
N CYS A 80 -3.32 -8.74 1.82
CA CYS A 80 -2.27 -8.20 0.95
C CYS A 80 -2.77 -7.14 -0.04
N GLY A 81 -1.81 -6.39 -0.59
CA GLY A 81 -2.01 -5.44 -1.67
C GLY A 81 -2.40 -4.04 -1.20
N ARG A 82 -2.38 -3.08 -2.12
CA ARG A 82 -2.66 -1.66 -1.87
C ARG A 82 -4.03 -1.21 -2.38
N SER A 83 -4.84 -2.14 -2.90
CA SER A 83 -6.16 -1.82 -3.48
C SER A 83 -7.20 -1.32 -2.47
N TRP A 84 -6.86 -1.33 -1.17
CA TRP A 84 -7.66 -0.80 -0.07
C TRP A 84 -7.47 0.71 0.14
N GLU A 85 -6.44 1.33 -0.44
CA GLU A 85 -6.14 2.74 -0.18
C GLU A 85 -7.24 3.68 -0.70
N LEU A 86 -7.76 3.43 -1.91
CA LEU A 86 -8.86 4.21 -2.47
C LEU A 86 -10.16 4.12 -1.64
N PRO A 87 -10.69 2.94 -1.26
CA PRO A 87 -11.86 2.91 -0.38
C PRO A 87 -11.60 3.54 1.00
N VAL A 88 -10.38 3.44 1.54
CA VAL A 88 -10.04 4.15 2.78
C VAL A 88 -10.01 5.67 2.60
N LEU A 89 -9.49 6.17 1.48
CA LEU A 89 -9.57 7.59 1.11
C LEU A 89 -11.02 8.07 1.03
N VAL A 90 -11.91 7.29 0.39
CA VAL A 90 -13.35 7.57 0.35
C VAL A 90 -13.94 7.63 1.76
N ALA A 91 -13.60 6.69 2.64
CA ALA A 91 -14.12 6.67 4.00
C ALA A 91 -13.70 7.91 4.81
N HIS A 92 -12.46 8.36 4.67
CA HIS A 92 -11.98 9.61 5.28
C HIS A 92 -12.67 10.84 4.70
N TRP A 93 -12.88 10.88 3.39
CA TRP A 93 -13.64 11.96 2.75
C TRP A 93 -15.06 12.04 3.32
N LEU A 94 -15.74 10.90 3.45
CA LEU A 94 -17.10 10.84 4.00
C LEU A 94 -17.14 11.29 5.46
N GLU A 95 -16.18 10.88 6.30
CA GLU A 95 -16.08 11.34 7.69
C GLU A 95 -15.91 12.86 7.78
N LEU A 96 -15.03 13.42 6.94
CA LEU A 96 -14.79 14.85 6.88
C LEU A 96 -16.03 15.63 6.41
N ALA A 97 -16.71 15.11 5.39
CA ALA A 97 -17.94 15.70 4.86
C ALA A 97 -19.10 15.68 5.89
N GLU A 98 -19.22 14.60 6.68
CA GLU A 98 -20.20 14.52 7.78
C GLU A 98 -19.92 15.57 8.86
N ARG A 99 -18.66 15.76 9.23
CA ARG A 99 -18.28 16.79 10.20
C ARG A 99 -18.58 18.20 9.70
N ALA A 100 -18.32 18.46 8.42
CA ALA A 100 -18.58 19.76 7.80
C ALA A 100 -20.09 20.05 7.72
N ALA A 101 -20.93 19.03 7.49
CA ALA A 101 -22.38 19.17 7.44
C ALA A 101 -23.03 19.47 8.81
N GLY A 102 -22.36 19.14 9.92
CA GLY A 102 -22.85 19.37 11.28
C GLY A 102 -24.02 18.45 11.68
N GLU A 103 -24.65 18.74 12.83
CA GLU A 103 -25.83 18.00 13.32
C GLU A 103 -27.08 18.41 12.52
N GLY A 104 -27.27 17.79 11.35
CA GLY A 104 -28.43 17.96 10.48
C GLY A 104 -28.86 16.63 9.85
N GLU A 105 -30.12 16.53 9.42
CA GLU A 105 -30.60 15.36 8.69
C GLU A 105 -30.06 15.41 7.25
N ALA A 106 -28.86 14.89 7.06
CA ALA A 106 -28.24 14.75 5.75
C ALA A 106 -29.00 13.69 4.91
N PRO A 107 -29.00 13.81 3.58
CA PRO A 107 -29.47 12.74 2.70
C PRO A 107 -28.76 11.42 3.04
N ALA A 108 -29.45 10.30 2.84
CA ALA A 108 -28.83 8.98 2.94
C ALA A 108 -27.68 8.89 1.92
N ALA A 109 -26.45 8.71 2.41
CA ALA A 109 -25.30 8.53 1.54
C ALA A 109 -25.37 7.14 0.87
N PRO A 110 -24.98 7.02 -0.42
CA PRO A 110 -24.91 5.73 -1.07
C PRO A 110 -23.82 4.86 -0.43
N LEU A 111 -23.97 3.54 -0.60
CA LEU A 111 -22.88 2.61 -0.34
C LEU A 111 -21.86 2.71 -1.48
N VAL A 112 -20.60 2.97 -1.15
CA VAL A 112 -19.52 3.11 -2.11
C VAL A 112 -18.73 1.81 -2.19
N TRP A 113 -18.76 1.16 -3.34
CA TRP A 113 -17.84 0.09 -3.71
C TRP A 113 -16.61 0.73 -4.34
N ALA A 114 -15.42 0.56 -3.77
CA ALA A 114 -14.22 1.17 -4.34
C ALA A 114 -13.00 0.27 -4.25
N THR A 115 -12.14 0.33 -5.26
CA THR A 115 -10.87 -0.41 -5.29
C THR A 115 -9.82 0.38 -6.02
N GLY A 116 -8.62 0.48 -5.48
CA GLY A 116 -7.54 1.24 -6.10
C GLY A 116 -6.40 1.47 -5.12
N MET A 117 -5.18 1.53 -5.64
CA MET A 117 -4.05 2.12 -4.90
C MET A 117 -3.87 3.56 -5.36
N VAL A 118 -3.30 4.41 -4.50
CA VAL A 118 -3.06 5.82 -4.82
C VAL A 118 -1.60 6.20 -4.62
N ASP A 119 -1.16 7.24 -5.32
CA ASP A 119 0.17 7.82 -5.13
C ASP A 119 0.21 8.87 -4.00
N ALA A 120 1.35 9.56 -3.87
CA ALA A 120 1.54 10.59 -2.87
C ALA A 120 0.64 11.84 -3.07
N ASP A 121 0.18 12.06 -4.30
CA ASP A 121 -0.72 13.15 -4.70
C ASP A 121 -2.19 12.69 -4.68
N LEU A 122 -2.47 11.51 -4.10
CA LEU A 122 -3.80 10.87 -4.08
C LEU A 122 -4.37 10.56 -5.47
N ARG A 123 -3.51 10.45 -6.50
CA ARG A 123 -3.94 9.97 -7.81
C ARG A 123 -4.05 8.46 -7.81
N PRO A 124 -5.18 7.88 -8.24
CA PRO A 124 -5.28 6.44 -8.42
C PRO A 124 -4.30 5.94 -9.48
N LEU A 125 -3.56 4.87 -9.16
CA LEU A 125 -2.57 4.29 -10.07
C LEU A 125 -3.20 3.25 -11.01
N PRO A 126 -2.74 3.12 -12.27
CA PRO A 126 -3.18 2.05 -13.16
C PRO A 126 -2.62 0.70 -12.70
N SER A 127 -3.48 -0.31 -12.59
CA SER A 127 -3.11 -1.68 -12.24
C SER A 127 -4.23 -2.66 -12.62
N ASP A 128 -3.92 -3.95 -12.70
CA ASP A 128 -4.96 -4.98 -12.74
C ASP A 128 -5.51 -5.22 -11.33
N TYR A 129 -6.62 -4.54 -11.03
CA TYR A 129 -7.31 -4.67 -9.74
C TYR A 129 -8.23 -5.90 -9.66
N HIS A 130 -8.25 -6.75 -10.69
CA HIS A 130 -9.14 -7.91 -10.79
C HIS A 130 -10.62 -7.55 -10.55
N ILE A 131 -11.06 -6.38 -11.03
CA ILE A 131 -12.41 -5.84 -10.81
C ILE A 131 -13.50 -6.86 -11.16
N PRO A 132 -13.46 -7.58 -12.30
CA PRO A 132 -14.48 -8.58 -12.61
C PRO A 132 -14.62 -9.67 -11.54
N ARG A 133 -13.50 -10.14 -10.98
CA ARG A 133 -13.50 -11.15 -9.91
C ARG A 133 -14.03 -10.58 -8.60
N LYS A 134 -13.70 -9.33 -8.29
CA LYS A 134 -14.20 -8.62 -7.11
C LYS A 134 -15.71 -8.37 -7.17
N ILE A 135 -16.25 -8.04 -8.35
CA ILE A 135 -17.71 -7.94 -8.58
C ILE A 135 -18.37 -9.29 -8.34
N ALA A 136 -17.83 -10.37 -8.92
CA ALA A 136 -18.37 -11.72 -8.74
C ALA A 136 -18.40 -12.15 -7.26
N ALA A 137 -17.38 -11.83 -6.48
CA ALA A 137 -17.33 -12.09 -5.04
C ALA A 137 -18.39 -11.31 -4.23
N CYS A 138 -18.94 -10.22 -4.79
CA CYS A 138 -19.96 -9.39 -4.16
C CYS A 138 -21.41 -9.74 -4.57
N ALA A 139 -21.60 -10.57 -5.60
CA ALA A 139 -22.88 -10.75 -6.29
C ALA A 139 -24.04 -11.07 -5.33
N GLU A 140 -23.83 -11.99 -4.39
CA GLU A 140 -24.86 -12.41 -3.43
C GLU A 140 -25.21 -11.33 -2.39
N ARG A 141 -24.36 -10.32 -2.19
CA ARG A 141 -24.56 -9.26 -1.18
C ARG A 141 -25.22 -8.01 -1.74
N PHE A 142 -25.15 -7.75 -3.05
CA PHE A 142 -25.66 -6.51 -3.63
C PHE A 142 -27.16 -6.27 -3.35
N ALA A 143 -28.00 -7.32 -3.35
CA ALA A 143 -29.42 -7.18 -3.05
C ALA A 143 -29.67 -6.67 -1.62
N GLY A 144 -28.97 -7.23 -0.63
CA GLY A 144 -29.08 -6.79 0.76
C GLY A 144 -28.56 -5.37 0.95
N TRP A 145 -27.41 -5.05 0.34
CA TRP A 145 -26.85 -3.70 0.39
C TRP A 145 -27.75 -2.64 -0.25
N ARG A 146 -28.43 -2.94 -1.36
CA ARG A 146 -29.42 -2.01 -1.94
C ARG A 146 -30.62 -1.81 -1.00
N ALA A 147 -31.05 -2.85 -0.29
CA ALA A 147 -32.14 -2.72 0.69
C ALA A 147 -31.73 -1.85 1.89
N ASP A 148 -30.48 -1.95 2.34
CA ASP A 148 -29.98 -1.24 3.52
C ASP A 148 -29.59 0.22 3.22
N PHE A 149 -28.98 0.48 2.05
CA PHE A 149 -28.41 1.79 1.69
C PHE A 149 -29.17 2.52 0.58
N GLY A 150 -30.15 1.86 -0.06
CA GLY A 150 -30.92 2.39 -1.19
C GLY A 150 -30.16 2.39 -2.52
N LYS A 151 -28.94 2.94 -2.54
CA LYS A 151 -28.09 3.04 -3.73
C LYS A 151 -26.68 2.54 -3.45
N ILE A 152 -26.10 1.85 -4.44
CA ILE A 152 -24.69 1.49 -4.48
C ILE A 152 -24.05 2.26 -5.64
N ILE A 153 -22.86 2.80 -5.45
CA ILE A 153 -22.04 3.36 -6.53
C ILE A 153 -20.67 2.68 -6.54
N ALA A 154 -20.05 2.56 -7.70
CA ALA A 154 -18.68 2.08 -7.84
C ALA A 154 -17.72 3.22 -8.17
N ILE A 155 -16.56 3.25 -7.51
CA ILE A 155 -15.47 4.19 -7.81
C ILE A 155 -14.21 3.38 -8.08
N VAL A 156 -13.66 3.54 -9.28
CA VAL A 156 -12.48 2.79 -9.75
C VAL A 156 -11.49 3.72 -10.47
N PRO A 157 -10.19 3.38 -10.49
CA PRO A 157 -9.20 4.10 -11.28
C PRO A 157 -9.58 4.12 -12.75
N ARG A 158 -9.37 5.28 -13.38
CA ARG A 158 -9.42 5.41 -14.84
C ARG A 158 -8.38 4.51 -15.49
N THR A 159 -8.72 3.95 -16.65
CA THR A 159 -7.79 3.12 -17.42
C THR A 159 -7.41 3.83 -18.71
N GLU A 160 -6.21 3.59 -19.22
CA GLU A 160 -5.78 4.14 -20.51
C GLU A 160 -6.43 3.43 -21.72
N ALA A 161 -7.18 2.35 -21.47
CA ALA A 161 -7.81 1.49 -22.46
C ALA A 161 -9.34 1.68 -22.46
N PRO A 162 -9.91 2.51 -23.36
CA PRO A 162 -11.34 2.81 -23.38
C PRO A 162 -12.23 1.56 -23.52
N GLU A 163 -11.73 0.51 -24.18
CA GLU A 163 -12.40 -0.77 -24.31
C GLU A 163 -12.55 -1.51 -22.97
N GLU A 164 -11.57 -1.38 -22.07
CA GLU A 164 -11.64 -1.97 -20.74
C GLU A 164 -12.61 -1.17 -19.87
N GLU A 165 -12.63 0.16 -19.96
CA GLU A 165 -13.65 0.97 -19.26
C GLU A 165 -15.07 0.64 -19.74
N ALA A 166 -15.27 0.46 -21.04
CA ALA A 166 -16.56 0.06 -21.60
C ALA A 166 -16.97 -1.33 -21.10
N ARG A 167 -16.02 -2.28 -21.01
CA ARG A 167 -16.26 -3.61 -20.47
C ARG A 167 -16.60 -3.57 -18.98
N LEU A 168 -15.85 -2.84 -18.17
CA LEU A 168 -16.10 -2.67 -16.74
C LEU A 168 -17.45 -1.97 -16.50
N SER A 169 -17.78 -0.96 -17.30
CA SER A 169 -19.09 -0.31 -17.28
C SER A 169 -20.23 -1.29 -17.53
N ALA A 170 -20.08 -2.19 -18.51
CA ALA A 170 -21.08 -3.22 -18.78
C ALA A 170 -21.22 -4.22 -17.63
N LEU A 171 -20.12 -4.59 -16.96
CA LEU A 171 -20.14 -5.48 -15.80
C LEU A 171 -20.86 -4.86 -14.60
N PHE A 172 -20.57 -3.60 -14.27
CA PHE A 172 -21.27 -2.89 -13.20
C PHE A 172 -22.73 -2.61 -13.54
N ALA A 173 -23.04 -2.30 -14.81
CA ALA A 173 -24.41 -2.11 -15.27
C ALA A 173 -25.25 -3.39 -15.18
N ALA A 174 -24.67 -4.58 -15.38
CA ALA A 174 -25.35 -5.85 -15.16
C ALA A 174 -25.80 -6.04 -13.71
N GLU A 175 -25.12 -5.38 -12.77
CA GLU A 175 -25.46 -5.31 -11.36
C GLU A 175 -26.22 -4.03 -11.00
N ASP A 176 -26.70 -3.22 -11.94
CA ASP A 176 -27.38 -1.94 -11.65
C ASP A 176 -26.55 -1.01 -10.73
N ILE A 177 -25.22 -1.03 -10.91
CA ILE A 177 -24.29 -0.18 -10.16
C ILE A 177 -23.71 0.87 -11.13
N PRO A 178 -23.99 2.17 -10.94
CA PRO A 178 -23.27 3.20 -11.67
C PRO A 178 -21.79 3.20 -11.26
N VAL A 179 -20.89 3.20 -12.25
CA VAL A 179 -19.44 3.27 -12.04
C VAL A 179 -18.90 4.65 -12.41
N HIS A 180 -17.97 5.13 -11.60
CA HIS A 180 -17.22 6.37 -11.81
C HIS A 180 -15.73 6.03 -11.94
N PHE A 181 -15.16 6.34 -13.11
CA PHE A 181 -13.73 6.24 -13.38
C PHE A 181 -13.06 7.56 -12.99
N ILE A 182 -12.11 7.52 -12.06
CA ILE A 182 -11.44 8.71 -11.52
C ILE A 182 -9.96 8.73 -11.89
N ALA A 183 -9.45 9.89 -12.29
CA ALA A 183 -8.03 10.11 -12.60
C ALA A 183 -7.24 10.72 -11.43
N ASP A 184 -7.91 11.45 -10.54
CA ASP A 184 -7.29 12.19 -9.43
C ASP A 184 -8.30 12.45 -8.29
N PHE A 185 -7.83 13.15 -7.26
CA PHE A 185 -8.63 13.52 -6.10
C PHE A 185 -9.71 14.56 -6.41
N GLU A 186 -9.51 15.46 -7.38
CA GLU A 186 -10.51 16.48 -7.74
C GLU A 186 -11.74 15.81 -8.38
N GLU A 187 -11.53 14.84 -9.27
CA GLU A 187 -12.61 14.03 -9.83
C GLU A 187 -13.32 13.20 -8.74
N LEU A 188 -12.57 12.63 -7.79
CA LEU A 188 -13.13 11.90 -6.66
C LEU A 188 -14.04 12.80 -5.79
N ASP A 189 -13.55 13.98 -5.40
CA ASP A 189 -14.29 14.96 -4.60
C ASP A 189 -15.58 15.38 -5.33
N ALA A 190 -15.49 15.72 -6.61
CA ALA A 190 -16.64 16.11 -7.42
C ALA A 190 -17.69 14.99 -7.54
N VAL A 191 -17.26 13.73 -7.69
CA VAL A 191 -18.17 12.56 -7.71
C VAL A 191 -18.83 12.39 -6.35
N LEU A 192 -18.06 12.31 -5.26
CA LEU A 192 -18.61 12.08 -3.93
C LEU A 192 -19.52 13.23 -3.50
N ALA A 193 -19.18 14.48 -3.81
CA ALA A 193 -20.00 15.63 -3.51
C ALA A 193 -21.37 15.57 -4.22
N ARG A 194 -21.37 15.20 -5.51
CA ARG A 194 -22.60 15.02 -6.29
C ARG A 194 -23.45 13.86 -5.77
N GLU A 195 -22.84 12.71 -5.50
CA GLU A 195 -23.57 11.50 -5.11
C GLU A 195 -24.07 11.52 -3.66
N THR A 196 -23.38 12.26 -2.77
CA THR A 196 -23.77 12.36 -1.35
C THR A 196 -24.52 13.65 -1.01
N GLY A 197 -24.45 14.67 -1.87
CA GLY A 197 -24.96 16.01 -1.59
C GLY A 197 -24.16 16.73 -0.49
N ARG A 198 -22.95 16.26 -0.17
CA ARG A 198 -22.06 16.83 0.84
C ARG A 198 -20.87 17.52 0.15
N ALA A 199 -20.15 18.35 0.89
CA ALA A 199 -18.93 18.95 0.38
C ALA A 199 -17.86 18.86 1.46
N VAL A 200 -16.64 18.55 1.05
CA VAL A 200 -15.45 18.78 1.86
C VAL A 200 -14.93 20.15 1.49
N THR A 201 -14.74 21.01 2.48
CA THR A 201 -13.90 22.20 2.28
C THR A 201 -12.50 21.76 2.67
N PRO A 202 -11.55 21.60 1.73
CA PRO A 202 -10.17 21.38 2.12
C PRO A 202 -9.73 22.56 3.02
N PRO A 203 -8.81 22.35 3.97
CA PRO A 203 -8.26 23.44 4.73
C PRO A 203 -7.61 24.41 3.75
N VAL A 204 -8.25 25.57 3.57
CA VAL A 204 -7.69 26.70 2.82
C VAL A 204 -6.34 26.99 3.47
N ASP A 205 -5.28 26.99 2.64
CA ASP A 205 -3.92 27.38 2.95
C ASP A 205 -3.66 27.59 4.45
N ALA A 206 -3.02 26.60 5.09
CA ALA A 206 -2.11 26.94 6.16
C ALA A 206 -1.01 27.80 5.52
N ALA A 207 -1.34 29.07 5.27
CA ALA A 207 -0.40 30.12 4.98
C ALA A 207 0.68 29.92 6.01
N VAL A 208 1.87 29.57 5.52
CA VAL A 208 3.10 29.63 6.28
C VAL A 208 3.04 31.00 6.93
N ALA A 209 2.77 31.01 8.23
CA ALA A 209 2.80 32.25 8.99
C ALA A 209 4.25 32.68 8.89
N GLU A 210 4.54 33.57 7.94
CA GLU A 210 5.79 34.29 7.87
C GLU A 210 5.98 34.87 9.26
N LEU A 211 6.95 34.31 9.99
CA LEU A 211 7.42 34.91 11.22
C LEU A 211 7.75 36.36 10.89
N PRO A 212 7.17 37.35 11.60
CA PRO A 212 7.46 38.73 11.29
C PRO A 212 8.95 38.96 11.49
N VAL A 213 9.64 39.26 10.39
CA VAL A 213 11.00 39.80 10.43
C VAL A 213 10.89 41.14 11.15
N ALA A 214 11.27 41.13 12.42
CA ALA A 214 11.36 42.34 13.23
C ALA A 214 12.53 43.17 12.70
N ASP A 215 12.23 44.14 11.85
CA ASP A 215 13.14 45.20 11.47
C ASP A 215 12.92 46.42 12.40
N GLY A 216 13.99 46.86 13.07
CA GLY A 216 14.12 48.24 13.52
C GLY A 216 14.22 48.50 15.03
N ALA A 217 15.41 48.99 15.39
CA ALA A 217 15.69 50.10 16.31
C ALA A 217 16.23 49.78 17.73
N ASP A 218 17.55 49.98 17.82
CA ASP A 218 18.25 50.84 18.79
C ASP A 218 17.80 50.84 20.25
N THR A 219 18.65 50.28 21.12
CA THR A 219 19.04 50.95 22.38
C THR A 219 20.46 50.52 22.80
N THR A 220 21.38 51.48 22.73
CA THR A 220 22.72 51.46 23.36
C THR A 220 22.64 51.14 24.87
N PRO A 221 23.67 50.51 25.48
CA PRO A 221 24.56 51.34 26.29
C PRO A 221 26.06 50.93 26.31
N ALA A 222 26.90 51.98 26.33
CA ALA A 222 28.09 52.19 27.17
C ALA A 222 29.21 51.11 27.31
N ARG A 223 30.22 51.24 26.44
CA ARG A 223 31.67 51.40 26.72
C ARG A 223 32.23 50.92 28.09
N ARG A 224 33.11 49.89 28.07
CA ARG A 224 34.42 49.89 28.78
C ARG A 224 35.40 48.77 28.33
N ARG A 225 36.52 49.21 27.74
CA ARG A 225 37.93 48.76 27.82
C ARG A 225 38.29 47.26 27.77
N GLY A 226 39.11 46.91 26.75
CA GLY A 226 40.11 45.81 26.84
C GLY A 226 40.52 45.21 25.48
N LEU A 227 41.56 45.76 24.83
CA LEU A 227 42.34 45.17 23.72
C LEU A 227 43.27 44.02 24.24
N PRO A 228 44.04 43.24 23.41
CA PRO A 228 44.21 43.29 21.94
C PRO A 228 44.25 41.95 21.16
N SER A 229 44.08 42.11 19.84
CA SER A 229 44.58 41.37 18.65
C SER A 229 45.49 40.11 18.75
N TRP A 230 45.14 39.09 17.95
CA TRP A 230 46.03 38.47 16.93
C TRP A 230 45.16 37.81 15.81
N LEU A 231 45.25 38.23 14.54
CA LEU A 231 45.79 37.51 13.36
C LEU A 231 45.51 35.98 13.38
N TRP A 232 44.91 35.34 12.37
CA TRP A 232 45.27 35.31 10.94
C TRP A 232 44.05 35.04 10.05
N GLY A 233 44.01 35.65 8.86
CA GLY A 233 43.16 35.20 7.76
C GLY A 233 43.89 34.21 6.85
N VAL A 234 43.13 33.48 6.02
CA VAL A 234 43.53 33.06 4.67
C VAL A 234 42.25 32.95 3.82
N ALA A 235 42.27 33.60 2.66
CA ALA A 235 41.33 33.44 1.58
C ALA A 235 41.69 32.24 0.67
N GLY A 236 40.71 31.60 0.05
CA GLY A 236 40.91 30.70 -1.09
C GLY A 236 39.56 30.18 -1.58
N LEU A 237 38.95 30.78 -2.60
CA LEU A 237 39.08 30.50 -4.04
C LEU A 237 38.23 29.31 -4.53
N ALA A 238 37.45 29.63 -5.55
CA ALA A 238 36.47 28.84 -6.27
C ALA A 238 37.05 27.64 -7.04
N ALA A 239 36.20 26.63 -7.26
CA ALA A 239 36.29 25.76 -8.44
C ALA A 239 34.87 25.32 -8.87
N VAL A 240 34.43 25.89 -9.98
CA VAL A 240 33.30 25.43 -10.79
C VAL A 240 33.79 24.25 -11.62
N GLY A 241 33.13 23.10 -11.52
CA GLY A 241 33.41 21.90 -12.32
C GLY A 241 32.16 21.44 -13.06
N LEU A 242 32.03 21.88 -14.31
CA LEU A 242 31.06 21.44 -15.29
C LEU A 242 31.52 20.09 -15.86
N PHE A 243 30.78 19.00 -15.62
CA PHE A 243 31.00 17.73 -16.31
C PHE A 243 29.85 17.45 -17.28
N VAL A 244 30.17 17.56 -18.57
CA VAL A 244 29.36 17.08 -19.69
C VAL A 244 29.80 15.64 -19.95
N PHE A 245 28.91 14.66 -19.74
CA PHE A 245 29.14 13.30 -20.20
C PHE A 245 28.35 13.03 -21.48
N PHE A 246 29.13 12.77 -22.54
CA PHE A 246 28.74 12.14 -23.79
C PHE A 246 28.15 10.75 -23.54
N VAL A 247 26.98 10.44 -24.10
CA VAL A 247 26.51 9.05 -24.30
C VAL A 247 26.43 8.80 -25.80
N PRO A 248 27.13 7.78 -26.35
CA PRO A 248 27.06 7.46 -27.77
C PRO A 248 25.78 6.67 -28.07
N VAL A 249 25.06 7.11 -29.10
CA VAL A 249 23.96 6.40 -29.75
C VAL A 249 24.56 5.34 -30.67
N LEU A 250 24.17 4.07 -30.50
CA LEU A 250 24.22 3.04 -31.54
C LEU A 250 22.97 2.14 -31.48
N PRO A 251 22.60 1.48 -32.59
CA PRO A 251 21.20 1.27 -32.96
C PRO A 251 20.72 -0.18 -32.90
N ASN A 252 19.38 -0.30 -32.99
CA ASN A 252 18.57 -1.41 -33.50
C ASN A 252 18.45 -2.72 -32.70
N GLY A 253 17.19 -3.08 -32.47
CA GLY A 253 16.79 -4.41 -32.04
C GLY A 253 15.28 -4.57 -31.81
N SER A 254 14.45 -4.08 -32.73
CA SER A 254 13.01 -4.33 -32.74
C SER A 254 12.75 -5.82 -32.98
N GLY A 255 12.13 -6.50 -32.02
CA GLY A 255 11.58 -7.84 -32.16
C GLY A 255 10.21 -7.90 -31.49
N LEU A 256 9.16 -7.72 -32.30
CA LEU A 256 7.76 -7.87 -31.94
C LEU A 256 7.51 -9.24 -31.26
N SER A 257 6.72 -9.23 -30.19
CA SER A 257 5.89 -10.37 -29.79
C SER A 257 4.45 -9.90 -29.74
N THR A 258 3.75 -10.10 -30.85
CA THR A 258 2.29 -10.20 -30.88
C THR A 258 1.96 -11.32 -31.85
N LEU A 259 1.38 -12.41 -31.34
CA LEU A 259 0.26 -13.13 -31.94
C LEU A 259 -0.23 -14.21 -30.95
N LEU A 260 -1.26 -13.82 -30.19
CA LEU A 260 -2.50 -14.55 -29.91
C LEU A 260 -2.51 -16.08 -30.08
N GLY A 261 -2.80 -16.75 -28.96
CA GLY A 261 -3.35 -18.11 -28.90
C GLY A 261 -4.33 -18.22 -27.74
N ASN A 262 -5.59 -17.86 -28.02
CA ASN A 262 -6.75 -17.99 -27.16
C ASN A 262 -7.12 -19.49 -27.01
N SER A 263 -7.06 -20.05 -25.81
CA SER A 263 -7.86 -21.21 -25.44
C SER A 263 -8.04 -21.25 -23.93
N GLY A 264 -9.28 -21.02 -23.48
CA GLY A 264 -9.72 -21.47 -22.18
C GLY A 264 -9.62 -22.99 -22.14
N ASP A 265 -8.58 -23.48 -21.48
CA ASP A 265 -8.51 -24.81 -20.92
C ASP A 265 -7.57 -24.71 -19.73
N LYS A 266 -7.92 -25.40 -18.66
CA LYS A 266 -7.20 -25.46 -17.38
C LYS A 266 -5.69 -25.55 -17.64
N GLU A 267 -4.95 -24.50 -17.34
CA GLU A 267 -3.49 -24.57 -17.14
C GLU A 267 -3.25 -25.39 -15.88
N GLN A 268 -3.34 -26.72 -16.02
CA GLN A 268 -2.58 -27.61 -15.19
C GLN A 268 -1.13 -27.27 -15.47
N ALA A 269 -0.50 -26.54 -14.56
CA ALA A 269 0.92 -26.23 -14.60
C ALA A 269 1.67 -27.54 -14.82
N LEU A 270 2.19 -27.70 -16.03
CA LEU A 270 2.99 -28.85 -16.43
C LEU A 270 4.27 -28.78 -15.60
N ARG A 271 4.34 -29.55 -14.51
CA ARG A 271 5.53 -29.62 -13.66
C ARG A 271 6.69 -30.14 -14.53
N VAL A 272 7.67 -29.29 -14.81
CA VAL A 272 8.91 -29.75 -15.44
C VAL A 272 9.61 -30.67 -14.43
N PRO A 273 9.89 -31.94 -14.77
CA PRO A 273 10.53 -32.86 -13.84
C PRO A 273 11.87 -32.31 -13.37
N GLY A 274 11.99 -32.02 -12.07
CA GLY A 274 13.23 -31.56 -11.43
C GLY A 274 13.21 -30.14 -10.87
N GLU A 275 12.16 -29.34 -11.10
CA GLU A 275 12.05 -28.02 -10.46
C GLU A 275 11.66 -28.11 -8.97
N PRO A 276 12.27 -27.29 -8.09
CA PRO A 276 11.96 -27.31 -6.66
C PRO A 276 10.53 -26.81 -6.38
N ALA A 277 9.85 -27.44 -5.43
CA ALA A 277 8.49 -27.08 -5.00
C ALA A 277 8.39 -25.62 -4.48
N LEU A 278 9.47 -25.10 -3.92
CA LEU A 278 9.60 -23.73 -3.43
C LEU A 278 10.79 -23.07 -4.11
N THR A 279 10.60 -21.86 -4.64
CA THR A 279 11.70 -20.96 -5.03
C THR A 279 11.83 -19.82 -4.04
N VAL A 280 13.08 -19.46 -3.75
CA VAL A 280 13.45 -18.33 -2.90
C VAL A 280 14.31 -17.40 -3.75
N ASN A 281 13.92 -16.14 -3.85
CA ASN A 281 14.68 -15.11 -4.55
C ASN A 281 15.03 -13.99 -3.59
N GLY A 282 16.22 -13.39 -3.74
CA GLY A 282 16.54 -12.13 -3.08
C GLY A 282 16.05 -10.95 -3.91
N LEU A 283 15.58 -9.92 -3.21
CA LEU A 283 15.16 -8.64 -3.79
C LEU A 283 16.23 -7.60 -3.52
N TYR A 284 16.78 -6.97 -4.56
CA TYR A 284 17.95 -6.11 -4.48
C TYR A 284 17.72 -4.70 -5.04
N ALA A 285 18.52 -3.76 -4.55
CA ALA A 285 18.74 -2.44 -5.13
C ALA A 285 20.25 -2.12 -5.12
N GLU A 286 20.66 -0.99 -5.66
CA GLU A 286 22.06 -0.55 -5.67
C GLU A 286 22.58 -0.38 -4.24
N ASP A 287 21.79 0.25 -3.37
CA ASP A 287 22.11 0.45 -1.97
C ASP A 287 20.86 0.52 -1.08
N ARG A 288 21.06 0.80 0.21
CA ARG A 288 19.98 0.87 1.19
C ARG A 288 19.02 2.04 0.96
N THR A 289 19.54 3.17 0.48
CA THR A 289 18.73 4.36 0.18
C THR A 289 17.80 4.05 -0.98
N GLU A 290 18.32 3.42 -2.03
CA GLU A 290 17.52 3.01 -3.19
C GLU A 290 16.54 1.88 -2.85
N CYS A 291 16.90 0.95 -1.95
CA CYS A 291 15.94 -0.03 -1.42
C CYS A 291 14.72 0.69 -0.83
N ILE A 292 14.97 1.65 0.07
CA ILE A 292 13.93 2.42 0.76
C ILE A 292 13.06 3.15 -0.27
N GLU A 293 13.68 3.86 -1.20
CA GLU A 293 12.98 4.60 -2.24
C GLU A 293 12.10 3.69 -3.11
N LYS A 294 12.63 2.59 -3.63
CA LYS A 294 11.90 1.65 -4.49
C LYS A 294 10.75 0.96 -3.75
N ILE A 295 10.96 0.57 -2.49
CA ILE A 295 9.90 0.00 -1.63
C ILE A 295 8.76 1.00 -1.47
N PHE A 296 9.05 2.28 -1.20
CA PHE A 296 8.02 3.29 -0.96
C PHE A 296 7.38 3.84 -2.25
N SER A 297 8.09 3.85 -3.37
CA SER A 297 7.57 4.29 -4.67
C SER A 297 6.83 3.17 -5.42
N GLY A 298 6.96 1.92 -5.00
CA GLY A 298 6.42 0.75 -5.72
C GLY A 298 7.22 0.40 -6.98
N THR A 299 8.42 0.95 -7.12
CA THR A 299 9.32 0.62 -8.24
C THR A 299 9.87 -0.80 -8.05
N PRO A 300 9.96 -1.64 -9.11
CA PRO A 300 10.44 -3.00 -8.98
C PRO A 300 11.87 -3.08 -8.44
N LEU A 301 12.10 -4.06 -7.56
CA LEU A 301 13.43 -4.44 -7.08
C LEU A 301 14.07 -5.48 -8.03
N ASP A 302 15.39 -5.50 -8.09
CA ASP A 302 16.13 -6.50 -8.85
C ASP A 302 15.97 -7.88 -8.21
N ILE A 303 15.41 -8.83 -8.94
CA ILE A 303 15.19 -10.20 -8.45
C ILE A 303 16.42 -11.04 -8.81
N ARG A 304 17.07 -11.63 -7.81
CA ARG A 304 18.15 -12.62 -8.03
C ARG A 304 17.82 -13.95 -7.38
N PRO A 305 17.86 -15.07 -8.12
CA PRO A 305 17.51 -16.36 -7.57
C PRO A 305 18.51 -16.81 -6.51
N ALA A 306 18.00 -17.41 -5.43
CA ALA A 306 18.86 -18.08 -4.47
C ALA A 306 19.44 -19.36 -5.08
N THR A 307 20.70 -19.65 -4.76
CA THR A 307 21.34 -20.91 -5.15
C THR A 307 20.93 -21.99 -4.18
N LYS A 308 20.26 -23.05 -4.67
CA LYS A 308 19.94 -24.21 -3.85
C LYS A 308 21.22 -24.99 -3.50
N THR A 309 21.44 -25.25 -2.21
CA THR A 309 22.55 -26.04 -1.67
C THR A 309 22.01 -27.34 -1.06
N VAL A 310 22.92 -28.22 -0.61
CA VAL A 310 22.54 -29.45 0.11
C VAL A 310 21.86 -29.12 1.44
N GLU A 311 22.21 -27.99 2.03
CA GLU A 311 21.70 -27.55 3.33
C GLU A 311 20.48 -26.61 3.21
N GLY A 312 20.19 -26.03 2.03
CA GLY A 312 18.99 -25.24 1.76
C GLY A 312 19.17 -24.21 0.64
N PHE A 313 19.10 -22.90 0.92
CA PHE A 313 19.26 -21.82 -0.07
C PHE A 313 20.34 -20.81 0.35
N SER A 314 21.17 -20.39 -0.61
CA SER A 314 22.23 -19.40 -0.42
C SER A 314 22.00 -18.20 -1.32
N LEU A 315 22.20 -17.00 -0.78
CA LEU A 315 22.04 -15.73 -1.50
C LEU A 315 23.11 -14.72 -1.06
N GLN A 316 23.34 -13.70 -1.89
CA GLN A 316 24.28 -12.64 -1.58
C GLN A 316 23.66 -11.66 -0.57
N THR A 317 24.37 -11.40 0.51
CA THR A 317 23.98 -10.42 1.52
C THR A 317 24.73 -9.12 1.36
N GLY A 318 24.20 -8.06 2.00
CA GLY A 318 24.81 -6.73 2.03
C GLY A 318 23.76 -5.63 2.02
N ALA A 319 24.23 -4.38 1.97
CA ALA A 319 23.36 -3.20 1.99
C ALA A 319 22.35 -3.15 0.83
N ALA A 320 22.66 -3.83 -0.28
CA ALA A 320 21.84 -3.96 -1.47
C ALA A 320 20.66 -4.94 -1.31
N LEU A 321 20.63 -5.79 -0.28
CA LEU A 321 19.56 -6.76 -0.09
C LEU A 321 18.38 -6.11 0.63
N CYS A 322 17.29 -5.92 -0.09
CA CYS A 322 16.08 -5.27 0.40
C CYS A 322 15.07 -6.26 1.00
N GLY A 323 15.04 -7.51 0.54
CA GLY A 323 14.06 -8.51 0.98
C GLY A 323 14.22 -9.89 0.33
N LEU A 324 13.26 -10.77 0.60
CA LEU A 324 13.12 -12.11 0.02
C LEU A 324 11.74 -12.28 -0.62
N ALA A 325 11.68 -13.00 -1.74
CA ALA A 325 10.44 -13.46 -2.33
C ALA A 325 10.39 -14.99 -2.33
N PHE A 326 9.29 -15.54 -1.82
CA PHE A 326 8.98 -16.96 -1.76
C PHE A 326 7.89 -17.26 -2.77
N ARG A 327 8.03 -18.34 -3.56
CA ARG A 327 7.00 -18.76 -4.50
C ARG A 327 6.80 -20.26 -4.47
N ASN A 328 5.54 -20.68 -4.31
CA ASN A 328 5.13 -22.07 -4.37
C ASN A 328 4.86 -22.49 -5.83
N HIS A 329 5.62 -23.48 -6.31
CA HIS A 329 5.44 -24.11 -7.61
C HIS A 329 4.81 -25.51 -7.52
N ALA A 330 4.49 -25.99 -6.32
CA ALA A 330 3.75 -27.22 -6.12
C ALA A 330 2.25 -27.03 -6.43
N LEU A 331 1.60 -28.16 -6.71
CA LEU A 331 0.16 -28.26 -6.86
C LEU A 331 -0.57 -28.29 -5.50
N ASP A 332 0.18 -28.48 -4.42
CA ASP A 332 -0.30 -28.50 -3.05
C ASP A 332 0.10 -27.23 -2.31
N THR A 333 -0.56 -26.98 -1.18
CA THR A 333 -0.15 -25.92 -0.24
C THR A 333 1.16 -26.29 0.44
N ILE A 334 2.05 -25.30 0.58
CA ILE A 334 3.34 -25.42 1.24
C ILE A 334 3.37 -24.53 2.48
N GLU A 335 3.94 -25.03 3.55
CA GLU A 335 4.21 -24.28 4.77
C GLU A 335 5.69 -23.87 4.84
N VAL A 336 5.95 -22.57 5.03
CA VAL A 336 7.28 -21.97 5.11
C VAL A 336 7.46 -21.34 6.49
N THR A 337 8.33 -21.93 7.31
CA THR A 337 8.72 -21.38 8.61
C THR A 337 9.99 -20.56 8.46
N LEU A 338 10.01 -19.39 9.09
CA LEU A 338 11.20 -18.53 9.17
C LEU A 338 11.72 -18.58 10.61
N ASP A 339 13.04 -18.46 10.81
CA ASP A 339 13.59 -18.35 12.16
C ASP A 339 13.39 -16.97 12.79
N ALA A 340 13.43 -16.91 14.12
CA ALA A 340 13.14 -15.71 14.89
C ALA A 340 14.09 -14.53 14.57
N GLU A 341 15.31 -14.81 14.12
CA GLU A 341 16.25 -13.77 13.75
C GLU A 341 15.86 -13.13 12.41
N LEU A 342 15.51 -13.93 11.41
CA LEU A 342 15.10 -13.45 10.08
C LEU A 342 13.79 -12.67 10.16
N ILE A 343 12.89 -13.20 10.99
CA ILE A 343 11.68 -12.56 11.47
C ILE A 343 11.97 -11.17 12.04
N GLY A 344 12.96 -11.06 12.94
CA GLY A 344 13.32 -9.81 13.61
C GLY A 344 13.96 -8.76 12.69
N ARG A 345 14.41 -9.16 11.49
CA ARG A 345 14.96 -8.26 10.46
C ARG A 345 13.90 -7.71 9.50
N GLY A 346 12.70 -8.29 9.49
CA GLY A 346 11.60 -7.82 8.64
C GLY A 346 11.08 -6.44 9.05
N ILE A 347 10.57 -5.66 8.10
CA ILE A 347 9.72 -4.50 8.42
C ILE A 347 8.46 -5.04 9.09
N ALA A 348 8.14 -4.49 10.27
CA ALA A 348 6.89 -4.76 10.95
C ALA A 348 5.72 -4.47 10.00
N GLY A 349 4.96 -5.51 9.63
CA GLY A 349 3.91 -5.42 8.61
C GLY A 349 4.10 -6.36 7.41
N SER A 350 5.31 -6.90 7.16
CA SER A 350 5.50 -8.01 6.21
C SER A 350 5.08 -9.34 6.83
N SER A 351 3.76 -9.53 6.96
CA SER A 351 3.03 -10.73 7.40
C SER A 351 3.66 -11.59 8.52
N THR A 352 3.14 -11.45 9.75
CA THR A 352 3.20 -12.44 10.85
C THR A 352 4.41 -13.37 10.85
N LEU A 353 5.56 -12.77 11.09
CA LEU A 353 6.84 -13.43 11.28
C LEU A 353 6.89 -14.20 12.61
N ALA A 354 5.83 -14.88 13.04
CA ALA A 354 5.83 -15.73 14.23
C ALA A 354 5.05 -17.03 14.02
N THR A 355 4.42 -17.17 12.85
CA THR A 355 3.60 -18.31 12.46
C THR A 355 4.15 -18.83 11.13
N PRO A 356 4.11 -20.14 10.87
CA PRO A 356 4.46 -20.65 9.56
C PRO A 356 3.63 -19.97 8.46
N MET A 357 4.32 -19.48 7.42
CA MET A 357 3.72 -18.85 6.24
C MET A 357 3.12 -19.94 5.36
N VAL A 358 1.83 -19.88 5.10
CA VAL A 358 1.13 -20.84 4.24
C VAL A 358 1.04 -20.28 2.82
N LEU A 359 1.57 -21.01 1.85
CA LEU A 359 1.58 -20.67 0.42
C LEU A 359 0.71 -21.65 -0.37
N ALA A 360 -0.43 -21.19 -0.89
CA ALA A 360 -1.25 -21.94 -1.84
C ALA A 360 -0.50 -22.18 -3.17
N PRO A 361 -0.96 -23.10 -4.03
CA PRO A 361 -0.36 -23.36 -5.34
C PRO A 361 -0.20 -22.07 -6.15
N ASN A 362 0.98 -21.86 -6.75
CA ASN A 362 1.35 -20.66 -7.51
C ASN A 362 1.35 -19.33 -6.73
N GLN A 363 1.17 -19.36 -5.40
CA GLN A 363 1.22 -18.15 -4.57
C GLN A 363 2.66 -17.70 -4.34
N SER A 364 2.86 -16.38 -4.29
CA SER A 364 4.09 -15.75 -3.82
C SER A 364 3.86 -14.86 -2.60
N ARG A 365 4.89 -14.75 -1.75
CA ARG A 365 4.92 -13.85 -0.60
C ARG A 365 6.29 -13.20 -0.52
N GLU A 366 6.34 -11.97 -0.03
CA GLU A 366 7.57 -11.21 0.12
C GLU A 366 7.82 -10.87 1.59
N LEU A 367 9.10 -10.89 1.98
CA LEU A 367 9.61 -10.43 3.26
C LEU A 367 10.56 -9.28 3.00
N ILE A 368 10.19 -8.07 3.39
CA ILE A 368 11.03 -6.88 3.21
C ILE A 368 11.78 -6.59 4.50
N PHE A 369 13.09 -6.29 4.41
CA PHE A 369 13.95 -6.10 5.57
C PHE A 369 13.99 -4.64 6.06
N ALA A 370 13.80 -4.46 7.36
CA ALA A 370 14.06 -3.22 8.10
C ALA A 370 15.56 -2.93 8.24
N ALA A 371 16.39 -3.97 8.27
CA ALA A 371 17.84 -3.89 8.18
C ALA A 371 18.40 -5.12 7.46
N PRO A 372 19.36 -4.96 6.52
CA PRO A 372 19.91 -6.09 5.79
C PRO A 372 20.66 -7.03 6.74
N PRO A 373 20.45 -8.36 6.64
CA PRO A 373 21.21 -9.33 7.41
C PRO A 373 22.67 -9.41 6.93
N GLY A 374 23.59 -9.70 7.86
CA GLY A 374 25.03 -9.79 7.55
C GLY A 374 25.41 -11.01 6.72
N VAL A 375 24.81 -12.17 7.02
CA VAL A 375 24.98 -13.44 6.28
C VAL A 375 23.61 -14.13 6.25
N LEU A 376 23.24 -14.73 5.10
CA LEU A 376 22.00 -15.48 4.91
C LEU A 376 22.35 -16.84 4.33
N SER A 377 22.18 -17.90 5.11
CA SER A 377 22.09 -19.26 4.59
C SER A 377 20.81 -19.90 5.11
N ALA A 378 19.86 -20.09 4.22
CA ALA A 378 18.63 -20.79 4.54
C ALA A 378 18.91 -22.28 4.66
N GLY A 379 18.48 -22.87 5.77
CA GLY A 379 18.31 -24.32 5.87
C GLY A 379 17.13 -24.79 5.00
N ALA A 380 17.03 -26.08 4.71
CA ALA A 380 15.78 -26.75 4.40
C ALA A 380 15.72 -28.02 5.27
N GLN A 381 15.04 -27.95 6.41
CA GLN A 381 14.73 -29.14 7.19
C GLN A 381 13.33 -29.62 6.85
N VAL A 382 13.27 -30.81 6.25
CA VAL A 382 12.03 -31.57 6.08
C VAL A 382 11.68 -32.19 7.43
N SER A 383 10.59 -31.75 8.03
CA SER A 383 10.12 -32.23 9.34
C SER A 383 9.47 -33.62 9.29
N GLU A 384 9.03 -34.10 8.11
CA GLU A 384 8.44 -35.43 7.94
C GLU A 384 9.05 -36.19 6.75
N PRO A 385 9.72 -37.34 6.98
CA PRO A 385 10.40 -38.10 5.92
C PRO A 385 9.46 -38.68 4.85
N GLU A 386 8.14 -38.68 5.09
CA GLU A 386 7.13 -39.19 4.14
C GLU A 386 6.51 -38.08 3.25
N ALA A 387 6.79 -36.79 3.50
CA ALA A 387 6.25 -35.65 2.73
C ALA A 387 7.27 -34.52 2.52
N PRO A 388 8.38 -34.76 1.80
CA PRO A 388 9.52 -33.84 1.69
C PRO A 388 9.24 -32.48 1.04
N ASP A 389 8.09 -32.31 0.39
CA ASP A 389 7.76 -31.11 -0.40
C ASP A 389 6.86 -30.10 0.35
N ARG A 390 6.35 -30.43 1.55
CA ARG A 390 5.25 -29.67 2.18
C ARG A 390 5.67 -28.68 3.26
N HIS A 391 6.83 -28.87 3.90
CA HIS A 391 7.30 -28.01 4.99
C HIS A 391 8.74 -27.57 4.75
N TRP A 392 8.97 -26.26 4.79
CA TRP A 392 10.27 -25.63 4.56
C TRP A 392 10.64 -24.74 5.75
N THR A 393 11.88 -24.81 6.23
CA THR A 393 12.37 -23.95 7.33
C THR A 393 13.58 -23.16 6.88
N ILE A 394 13.43 -21.84 6.72
CA ILE A 394 14.48 -20.90 6.32
C ILE A 394 15.18 -20.36 7.59
N ARG A 395 16.52 -20.33 7.60
CA ARG A 395 17.31 -19.82 8.73
C ARG A 395 18.32 -18.75 8.30
N LEU A 396 18.81 -17.98 9.27
CA LEU A 396 20.07 -17.23 9.21
C LEU A 396 21.18 -18.08 9.85
N GLN A 397 22.39 -18.07 9.29
CA GLN A 397 23.59 -18.61 9.96
C GLN A 397 24.66 -17.54 10.08
#